data_AF-A0A1Q9NVY2-F1
#
_entry.id   AF-A0A1Q9NVY2-F1
#
_cell.length_a   1.000
_cell.length_b   1.000
_cell.length_c   1.000
_cell.angle_alpha   90.00
_cell.angle_beta   90.00
_cell.angle_gamma   90.00
#
_symmetry.space_group_name_H-M   'P 1'
#
loop_
_entity.id
_entity.type
_entity.pdbx_description
1 polymer ?
#
loop_
_entity_poly.entity_id
_entity_poly.type
_entity_poly.pdbx_seq_one_letter_code
_entity_poly.pdbx_strand_id
1 'polypeptide(L)'
;MEENQVEKRMLLIGDKAPDFEAVTTDGVIKFSEWAKDSWVILFSHPADFTPVCTTEFIGFTEIYPELQKRGVKLLGLSIDSIYSHISWISTIKEKFGVDIPFPIIEDLSMSVAGKYGMIHPAQSGTAAVRAVFFIDPEFKLRALIYYPLSNGRNMAEILRVIDAFQTSDKHKVATPANWNPGDKVIVPPPKTKEGAEKRLKEGYDCVDWWFCKKDL
;
A
#
# COMPACT_ATOMS: atom_id res chain seq x y z
N MET A 1 27.40 9.56 24.66
CA MET A 1 26.38 10.04 23.73
C MET A 1 25.39 8.91 23.63
N GLU A 2 24.24 9.02 24.29
CA GLU A 2 23.18 8.03 24.16
C GLU A 2 22.61 8.17 22.75
N GLU A 3 22.99 7.26 21.86
CA GLU A 3 22.23 7.05 20.63
C GLU A 3 20.82 6.66 21.07
N ASN A 4 19.86 7.55 20.81
CA ASN A 4 18.45 7.21 20.84
C ASN A 4 18.27 6.02 19.89
N GLN A 5 18.30 4.81 20.42
CA GLN A 5 17.79 3.63 19.74
C GLN A 5 16.33 3.95 19.46
N VAL A 6 16.03 4.33 18.22
CA VAL A 6 14.66 4.37 17.75
C VAL A 6 14.15 2.95 17.94
N GLU A 7 13.37 2.76 18.98
CA GLU A 7 12.82 1.47 19.35
C GLU A 7 12.17 0.89 18.10
N LYS A 8 12.64 -0.30 17.68
CA LYS A 8 12.27 -0.94 16.42
C LYS A 8 10.83 -1.44 16.52
N ARG A 9 9.87 -0.50 16.50
CA ARG A 9 8.45 -0.78 16.61
C ARG A 9 7.84 -0.95 15.22
N MET A 10 6.90 -1.88 15.13
CA MET A 10 6.05 -2.03 13.95
C MET A 10 5.31 -0.70 13.69
N LEU A 11 5.25 -0.27 12.42
CA LEU A 11 4.39 0.84 12.02
C LEU A 11 2.92 0.47 12.24
N LEU A 12 2.18 1.37 12.88
CA LEU A 12 0.77 1.19 13.18
C LEU A 12 -0.08 1.94 12.15
N ILE A 13 -1.29 1.44 11.90
CA ILE A 13 -2.27 2.18 11.10
C ILE A 13 -2.56 3.52 11.79
N GLY A 14 -2.46 4.61 11.04
CA GLY A 14 -2.56 5.98 11.51
C GLY A 14 -1.22 6.65 11.84
N ASP A 15 -0.12 5.90 11.95
CA ASP A 15 1.21 6.49 12.07
C ASP A 15 1.57 7.27 10.79
N LYS A 16 2.38 8.32 10.96
CA LYS A 16 3.02 9.00 9.83
C LYS A 16 4.08 8.09 9.23
N ALA A 17 4.01 7.85 7.92
CA ALA A 17 4.97 7.08 7.16
C ALA A 17 6.39 7.67 7.32
N PRO A 18 7.41 6.87 7.70
CA PRO A 18 8.77 7.36 7.83
C PRO A 18 9.31 7.94 6.53
N ASP A 19 9.86 9.15 6.59
CA ASP A 19 10.49 9.79 5.43
C ASP A 19 11.87 9.17 5.15
N PHE A 20 12.29 9.23 3.88
CA PHE A 20 13.58 8.72 3.42
C PHE A 20 14.01 9.40 2.13
N GLU A 21 15.32 9.38 1.89
CA GLU A 21 15.92 9.63 0.58
C GLU A 21 16.50 8.31 0.08
N ALA A 22 16.25 7.99 -1.19
CA ALA A 22 16.69 6.72 -1.77
C ALA A 22 16.99 6.85 -3.27
N VAL A 23 17.95 6.05 -3.72
CA VAL A 23 18.22 5.85 -5.15
C VAL A 23 17.14 4.93 -5.71
N THR A 24 16.59 5.28 -6.87
CA THR A 24 15.63 4.45 -7.60
C THR A 24 16.00 4.32 -9.06
N THR A 25 15.34 3.41 -9.78
CA THR A 25 15.46 3.26 -11.23
C THR A 25 15.13 4.53 -12.02
N ASP A 26 14.38 5.47 -11.42
CA ASP A 26 13.98 6.73 -12.04
C ASP A 26 14.79 7.93 -11.50
N GLY A 27 15.85 7.66 -10.73
CA GLY A 27 16.68 8.66 -10.07
C GLY A 27 16.48 8.73 -8.56
N VAL A 28 17.17 9.68 -7.93
CA VAL A 28 17.09 9.88 -6.47
C VAL A 28 15.77 10.57 -6.12
N ILE A 29 15.07 10.04 -5.11
CA ILE A 29 13.85 10.62 -4.58
C ILE A 29 14.00 10.94 -3.10
N LYS A 30 13.32 11.99 -2.65
CA LYS A 30 12.91 12.17 -1.26
C LYS A 30 11.44 11.82 -1.14
N PHE A 31 11.10 10.86 -0.29
CA PHE A 31 9.76 10.27 -0.25
C PHE A 31 8.67 11.32 -0.05
N SER A 32 8.85 12.24 0.90
CA SER A 32 7.88 13.32 1.16
C SER A 32 7.64 14.25 -0.03
N GLU A 33 8.64 14.50 -0.86
CA GLU A 33 8.51 15.35 -2.05
C GLU A 33 7.92 14.57 -3.23
N TRP A 34 8.39 13.34 -3.43
CA TRP A 34 7.92 12.46 -4.49
C TRP A 34 6.46 12.03 -4.29
N ALA A 35 6.03 11.78 -3.06
CA ALA A 35 4.67 11.30 -2.74
C ALA A 35 3.64 12.43 -2.59
N LYS A 36 4.05 13.69 -2.68
CA LYS A 36 3.18 14.85 -2.44
C LYS A 36 1.85 14.75 -3.19
N ASP A 37 0.76 15.07 -2.48
CA ASP A 37 -0.63 15.10 -2.96
C ASP A 37 -1.13 13.79 -3.60
N SER A 38 -0.44 12.67 -3.36
CA SER A 38 -0.75 11.38 -3.98
C SER A 38 -0.95 10.31 -2.91
N TRP A 39 -1.82 9.33 -3.19
CA TRP A 39 -1.74 8.06 -2.49
C TRP A 39 -0.46 7.34 -2.89
N VAL A 40 0.11 6.53 -2.00
CA VAL A 40 1.27 5.71 -2.31
C VAL A 40 1.02 4.26 -1.92
N ILE A 41 1.34 3.37 -2.85
CA ILE A 41 1.60 1.96 -2.54
C ILE A 41 3.12 1.79 -2.56
N LEU A 42 3.70 1.59 -1.38
CA LEU A 42 5.08 1.14 -1.23
C LEU A 42 5.05 -0.36 -1.02
N PHE A 43 5.75 -1.12 -1.87
CA PHE A 43 5.79 -2.56 -1.75
C PHE A 43 7.22 -3.08 -1.86
N SER A 44 7.52 -4.15 -1.14
CA SER A 44 8.83 -4.79 -1.21
C SER A 44 8.75 -6.17 -1.88
N HIS A 45 9.87 -6.62 -2.43
CA HIS A 45 10.07 -7.98 -2.90
C HIS A 45 11.41 -8.54 -2.37
N PRO A 46 11.53 -9.87 -2.20
CA PRO A 46 12.74 -10.47 -1.64
C PRO A 46 14.02 -10.24 -2.44
N ALA A 47 13.98 -10.46 -3.75
CA ALA A 47 15.14 -10.35 -4.63
C ALA A 47 14.71 -10.24 -6.09
N ASP A 48 15.46 -9.46 -6.86
CA ASP A 48 15.43 -9.47 -8.32
C ASP A 48 15.73 -10.88 -8.88
N PHE A 49 15.37 -11.12 -10.14
CA PHE A 49 15.60 -12.41 -10.82
C PHE A 49 14.98 -13.63 -10.12
N THR A 50 13.92 -13.43 -9.32
CA THR A 50 13.15 -14.53 -8.71
C THR A 50 11.72 -14.59 -9.26
N PRO A 51 11.17 -15.80 -9.47
CA PRO A 51 9.98 -16.00 -10.30
C PRO A 51 8.72 -15.34 -9.73
N VAL A 52 8.44 -15.50 -8.43
CA VAL A 52 7.26 -14.90 -7.81
C VAL A 52 7.33 -13.38 -7.88
N CYS A 53 8.51 -12.78 -7.65
CA CYS A 53 8.70 -11.34 -7.79
C CYS A 53 8.44 -10.88 -9.22
N THR A 54 8.90 -11.62 -10.23
CA THR A 54 8.63 -11.31 -11.63
C THR A 54 7.14 -11.34 -11.93
N THR A 55 6.40 -12.34 -11.44
CA THR A 55 4.94 -12.38 -11.61
C THR A 55 4.24 -11.18 -10.95
N GLU A 56 4.73 -10.72 -9.80
CA GLU A 56 4.14 -9.58 -9.10
C GLU A 56 4.42 -8.26 -9.81
N PHE A 57 5.63 -8.05 -10.34
CA PHE A 57 5.96 -6.85 -11.10
C PHE A 57 5.15 -6.75 -12.41
N ILE A 58 4.91 -7.89 -13.07
CA ILE A 58 4.01 -7.96 -14.22
C ILE A 58 2.57 -7.61 -13.77
N GLY A 59 2.06 -8.24 -12.71
CA GLY A 59 0.71 -7.95 -12.20
C GLY A 59 0.52 -6.50 -11.75
N PHE A 60 1.53 -5.89 -11.12
CA PHE A 60 1.51 -4.47 -10.78
C PHE A 60 1.51 -3.58 -12.02
N THR A 61 2.23 -3.97 -13.08
CA THR A 61 2.23 -3.25 -14.35
C THR A 61 0.86 -3.31 -15.02
N GLU A 62 0.17 -4.45 -14.96
CA GLU A 62 -1.20 -4.60 -15.48
C GLU A 62 -2.20 -3.66 -14.77
N ILE A 63 -2.10 -3.52 -13.45
CA ILE A 63 -2.98 -2.63 -12.68
C ILE A 63 -2.49 -1.18 -12.60
N TYR A 64 -1.30 -0.87 -13.11
CA TYR A 64 -0.70 0.46 -13.00
C TYR A 64 -1.57 1.58 -13.60
N PRO A 65 -2.20 1.42 -14.78
CA PRO A 65 -3.12 2.44 -15.32
C PRO A 65 -4.32 2.70 -14.40
N GLU A 66 -4.82 1.68 -13.70
CA GLU A 66 -5.93 1.82 -12.76
C GLU A 66 -5.51 2.54 -11.47
N LEU A 67 -4.29 2.30 -11.00
CA LEU A 67 -3.69 3.05 -9.88
C LEU A 67 -3.51 4.52 -10.25
N GLN A 68 -3.04 4.82 -11.46
CA GLN A 68 -2.88 6.20 -11.93
C GLN A 68 -4.21 6.94 -12.01
N LYS A 69 -5.29 6.31 -12.50
CA LYS A 69 -6.64 6.91 -12.50
C LYS A 69 -7.13 7.30 -11.11
N ARG A 70 -6.63 6.63 -10.07
CA ARG A 70 -6.95 6.87 -8.65
C ARG A 70 -5.98 7.85 -7.98
N GLY A 71 -5.01 8.41 -8.71
CA GLY A 71 -3.97 9.28 -8.12
C GLY A 71 -3.05 8.53 -7.16
N VAL A 72 -2.81 7.23 -7.41
CA VAL A 72 -1.91 6.40 -6.62
C VAL A 72 -0.57 6.28 -7.34
N LYS A 73 0.51 6.57 -6.63
CA LYS A 73 1.88 6.28 -7.04
C LYS A 73 2.31 4.92 -6.51
N LEU A 74 3.04 4.17 -7.32
CA LEU A 74 3.56 2.85 -6.97
C LEU A 74 5.08 2.93 -6.84
N LEU A 75 5.64 2.32 -5.79
CA LEU A 75 7.07 2.34 -5.48
C LEU A 75 7.49 0.94 -5.03
N GLY A 76 8.35 0.30 -5.81
CA GLY A 76 8.94 -1.00 -5.48
C GLY A 76 10.18 -0.85 -4.61
N LEU A 77 10.58 -1.93 -3.93
CA LEU A 77 11.79 -1.97 -3.11
C LEU A 77 12.33 -3.40 -3.02
N SER A 78 13.62 -3.57 -3.25
CA SER A 78 14.38 -4.68 -2.67
C SER A 78 15.74 -4.18 -2.16
N ILE A 79 16.54 -5.10 -1.66
CA ILE A 79 17.89 -4.79 -1.19
C ILE A 79 18.94 -5.04 -2.29
N ASP A 80 18.50 -5.25 -3.53
CA ASP A 80 19.40 -5.43 -4.67
C ASP A 80 19.95 -4.08 -5.13
N SER A 81 21.04 -4.10 -5.90
CA SER A 81 21.62 -2.88 -6.47
C SER A 81 20.79 -2.32 -7.62
N ILE A 82 20.98 -1.04 -7.93
CA ILE A 82 20.38 -0.34 -9.06
C ILE A 82 20.70 -1.01 -10.39
N TYR A 83 21.92 -1.56 -10.53
CA TYR A 83 22.35 -2.30 -11.72
C TYR A 83 21.58 -3.62 -11.88
N SER A 84 21.27 -4.27 -10.76
CA SER A 84 20.40 -5.45 -10.74
C SER A 84 18.99 -5.08 -11.22
N HIS A 85 18.40 -4.02 -10.66
CA HIS A 85 17.06 -3.58 -11.04
C HIS A 85 16.97 -3.27 -12.53
N ILE A 86 17.91 -2.49 -13.08
CA ILE A 86 17.93 -2.12 -14.51
C ILE A 86 18.06 -3.37 -15.38
N SER A 87 18.93 -4.30 -15.01
CA SER A 87 19.13 -5.55 -15.75
C SER A 87 17.89 -6.44 -15.68
N TRP A 88 17.23 -6.49 -14.53
CA TRP A 88 16.02 -7.28 -14.32
C TRP A 88 14.83 -6.72 -15.07
N ILE A 89 14.59 -5.41 -15.02
CA ILE A 89 13.57 -4.72 -15.83
C ILE A 89 13.81 -4.98 -17.32
N SER A 90 15.06 -4.86 -17.78
CA SER A 90 15.43 -5.15 -19.18
C SER A 90 15.12 -6.60 -19.56
N THR A 91 15.39 -7.54 -18.65
CA THR A 91 15.06 -8.97 -18.84
C THR A 91 13.55 -9.21 -18.88
N ILE A 92 12.77 -8.54 -18.02
CA ILE A 92 11.30 -8.64 -18.03
C ILE A 92 10.76 -8.15 -19.38
N LYS A 93 11.25 -7.01 -19.85
CA LYS A 93 10.87 -6.46 -21.16
C LYS A 93 11.23 -7.39 -22.31
N GLU A 94 12.45 -7.93 -22.33
CA GLU A 94 12.91 -8.83 -23.39
C GLU A 94 12.15 -10.16 -23.41
N LYS A 95 11.95 -10.79 -22.24
CA LYS A 95 11.43 -12.16 -22.15
C LYS A 95 9.91 -12.24 -22.02
N PHE A 96 9.27 -11.21 -21.45
CA PHE A 96 7.83 -11.18 -21.19
C PHE A 96 7.11 -10.07 -21.96
N GLY A 97 7.83 -9.16 -22.62
CA GLY A 97 7.21 -8.06 -23.37
C GLY A 97 6.58 -6.98 -22.49
N VAL A 98 6.93 -6.93 -21.20
CA VAL A 98 6.36 -6.01 -20.22
C VAL A 98 7.38 -4.95 -19.84
N ASP A 99 7.03 -3.69 -20.01
CA ASP A 99 7.84 -2.55 -19.58
C ASP A 99 7.38 -2.10 -18.18
N ILE A 100 8.28 -2.08 -17.20
CA ILE A 100 7.94 -1.74 -15.81
C ILE A 100 7.85 -0.22 -15.67
N PRO A 101 6.66 0.36 -15.40
CA PRO A 101 6.43 1.81 -15.54
C PRO A 101 6.59 2.59 -14.23
N PHE A 102 7.17 1.97 -13.19
CA PHE A 102 7.27 2.55 -11.85
C PHE A 102 8.66 2.32 -11.23
N PRO A 103 9.10 3.22 -10.34
CA PRO A 103 10.42 3.15 -9.75
C PRO A 103 10.59 1.98 -8.78
N ILE A 104 11.82 1.45 -8.74
CA ILE A 104 12.29 0.47 -7.75
C ILE A 104 13.40 1.10 -6.93
N ILE A 105 13.26 1.10 -5.60
CA ILE A 105 14.27 1.55 -4.64
C ILE A 105 15.40 0.52 -4.55
N GLU A 106 16.65 0.99 -4.68
CA GLU A 106 17.85 0.30 -4.21
C GLU A 106 18.00 0.54 -2.69
N ASP A 107 17.86 -0.51 -1.87
CA ASP A 107 18.05 -0.44 -0.42
C ASP A 107 19.13 -1.40 0.08
N LEU A 108 20.35 -1.31 -0.49
CA LEU A 108 21.51 -2.13 -0.09
C LEU A 108 21.78 -2.11 1.42
N SER A 109 21.51 -0.98 2.07
CA SER A 109 21.73 -0.77 3.51
C SER A 109 20.61 -1.31 4.41
N MET A 110 19.48 -1.77 3.83
CA MET A 110 18.25 -2.11 4.54
C MET A 110 17.69 -0.98 5.41
N SER A 111 18.00 0.28 5.08
CA SER A 111 17.59 1.45 5.86
C SER A 111 16.09 1.71 5.71
N VAL A 112 15.59 1.68 4.47
CA VAL A 112 14.16 1.86 4.19
C VAL A 112 13.38 0.63 4.65
N ALA A 113 13.86 -0.56 4.33
CA ALA A 113 13.30 -1.82 4.79
C ALA A 113 13.23 -1.91 6.32
N GLY A 114 14.25 -1.40 7.01
CA GLY A 114 14.29 -1.30 8.47
C GLY A 114 13.23 -0.35 9.03
N LYS A 115 13.11 0.86 8.47
CA LYS A 115 12.10 1.86 8.87
C LYS A 115 10.67 1.36 8.71
N TYR A 116 10.43 0.56 7.67
CA TYR A 116 9.10 0.04 7.36
C TYR A 116 8.85 -1.37 7.93
N GLY A 117 9.80 -1.99 8.63
CA GLY A 117 9.62 -3.32 9.22
C GLY A 117 9.51 -4.46 8.19
N MET A 118 10.17 -4.32 7.05
CA MET A 118 10.17 -5.30 5.95
C MET A 118 11.14 -6.46 6.16
N ILE A 119 12.05 -6.38 7.14
CA ILE A 119 13.02 -7.45 7.46
C ILE A 119 12.45 -8.33 8.57
N HIS A 120 12.04 -9.55 8.22
CA HIS A 120 11.51 -10.54 9.17
C HIS A 120 12.54 -11.68 9.31
N PRO A 121 13.37 -11.71 10.38
CA PRO A 121 14.52 -12.62 10.48
C PRO A 121 14.18 -14.10 10.38
N ALA A 122 12.98 -14.50 10.81
CA ALA A 122 12.49 -15.88 10.68
C ALA A 122 12.12 -16.28 9.23
N GLN A 123 12.03 -15.31 8.32
CA GLN A 123 11.82 -15.51 6.89
C GLN A 123 13.14 -15.37 6.11
N SER A 124 13.88 -14.29 6.38
CA SER A 124 15.22 -14.05 5.86
C SER A 124 15.91 -12.93 6.63
N GLY A 125 17.21 -13.07 6.89
CA GLY A 125 18.06 -11.99 7.41
C GLY A 125 18.65 -11.07 6.33
N THR A 126 18.50 -11.45 5.06
CA THR A 126 19.13 -10.79 3.90
C THR A 126 18.14 -10.57 2.77
N ALA A 127 16.85 -10.42 3.08
CA ALA A 127 15.83 -10.09 2.08
C ALA A 127 14.63 -9.43 2.78
N ALA A 128 13.96 -8.52 2.09
CA ALA A 128 12.67 -8.03 2.51
C ALA A 128 11.59 -9.11 2.32
N VAL A 129 10.60 -9.18 3.20
CA VAL A 129 9.37 -9.94 2.92
C VAL A 129 8.52 -9.24 1.86
N ARG A 130 7.42 -9.86 1.42
CA ARG A 130 6.48 -9.24 0.47
C ARG A 130 5.52 -8.31 1.21
N ALA A 131 6.00 -7.14 1.58
CA ALA A 131 5.20 -6.14 2.27
C ALA A 131 4.47 -5.22 1.28
N VAL A 132 3.31 -4.71 1.67
CA VAL A 132 2.57 -3.64 0.97
C VAL A 132 2.11 -2.63 2.00
N PHE A 133 2.41 -1.36 1.78
CA PHE A 133 1.99 -0.23 2.62
C PHE A 133 1.08 0.67 1.80
N PHE A 134 -0.10 0.95 2.34
CA PHE A 134 -1.07 1.88 1.75
C PHE A 134 -0.96 3.20 2.49
N ILE A 135 -0.43 4.23 1.85
CA ILE A 135 -0.11 5.52 2.47
C ILE A 135 -0.99 6.59 1.81
N ASP A 136 -1.69 7.37 2.60
CA ASP A 136 -2.57 8.44 2.08
C ASP A 136 -1.80 9.74 1.77
N PRO A 137 -2.43 10.73 1.11
CA PRO A 137 -1.80 12.01 0.79
C PRO A 137 -1.38 12.85 2.02
N GLU A 138 -1.85 12.52 3.21
CA GLU A 138 -1.41 13.12 4.49
C GLU A 138 -0.24 12.36 5.11
N PHE A 139 0.35 11.40 4.37
CA PHE A 139 1.42 10.51 4.80
C PHE A 139 1.02 9.57 5.94
N LYS A 140 -0.26 9.28 6.13
CA LYS A 140 -0.70 8.31 7.15
C LYS A 140 -0.72 6.91 6.56
N LEU A 141 -0.22 5.94 7.32
CA LEU A 141 -0.37 4.53 6.99
C LEU A 141 -1.83 4.09 7.19
N ARG A 142 -2.48 3.58 6.15
CA ARG A 142 -3.91 3.21 6.15
C ARG A 142 -4.14 1.71 6.24
N ALA A 143 -3.24 0.93 5.67
CA ALA A 143 -3.16 -0.50 5.84
C ALA A 143 -1.74 -0.97 5.56
N LEU A 144 -1.41 -2.15 6.07
CA LEU A 144 -0.23 -2.89 5.68
C LEU A 144 -0.59 -4.37 5.49
N ILE A 145 0.13 -5.03 4.60
CA ILE A 145 -0.04 -6.46 4.32
C ILE A 145 1.37 -7.07 4.26
N TYR A 146 1.58 -8.17 4.97
CA TYR A 146 2.81 -8.97 4.90
C TYR A 146 2.50 -10.35 4.32
N TYR A 147 3.07 -10.65 3.16
CA TYR A 147 3.11 -12.00 2.60
C TYR A 147 4.49 -12.62 2.84
N PRO A 148 4.58 -13.95 3.07
CA PRO A 148 5.86 -14.64 3.16
C PRO A 148 6.54 -14.69 1.79
N LEU A 149 7.80 -15.12 1.77
CA LEU A 149 8.58 -15.24 0.52
C LEU A 149 7.90 -16.14 -0.53
N SER A 150 7.15 -17.15 -0.10
CA SER A 150 6.56 -18.20 -0.94
C SER A 150 5.30 -17.81 -1.70
N ASN A 151 4.60 -16.74 -1.32
CA ASN A 151 3.24 -16.47 -1.82
C ASN A 151 3.17 -15.12 -2.53
N GLY A 152 2.73 -15.13 -3.79
CA GLY A 152 2.44 -13.89 -4.52
C GLY A 152 1.19 -13.18 -3.98
N ARG A 153 1.18 -11.85 -4.07
CA ARG A 153 0.09 -10.97 -3.63
C ARG A 153 -1.05 -10.90 -4.65
N ASN A 154 -2.22 -10.50 -4.17
CA ASN A 154 -3.41 -10.33 -5.00
C ASN A 154 -3.57 -8.86 -5.45
N MET A 155 -3.37 -8.60 -6.75
CA MET A 155 -3.46 -7.25 -7.34
C MET A 155 -4.88 -6.66 -7.29
N ALA A 156 -5.91 -7.51 -7.40
CA ALA A 156 -7.30 -7.06 -7.31
C ALA A 156 -7.63 -6.56 -5.90
N GLU A 157 -7.10 -7.21 -4.86
CA GLU A 157 -7.29 -6.72 -3.49
C GLU A 157 -6.58 -5.40 -3.24
N ILE A 158 -5.38 -5.22 -3.80
CA ILE A 158 -4.65 -3.95 -3.70
C ILE A 158 -5.47 -2.80 -4.31
N LEU A 159 -6.05 -3.00 -5.50
CA LEU A 159 -6.96 -2.02 -6.11
C LEU A 159 -8.22 -1.77 -5.27
N ARG A 160 -8.88 -2.85 -4.83
CA ARG A 160 -10.13 -2.77 -4.06
C ARG A 160 -9.95 -2.03 -2.74
N VAL A 161 -8.82 -2.22 -2.06
CA VAL A 161 -8.50 -1.51 -0.81
C VAL A 161 -8.34 0.00 -1.03
N ILE A 162 -7.67 0.41 -2.12
CA ILE A 162 -7.60 1.84 -2.50
C ILE A 162 -9.00 2.39 -2.75
N ASP A 163 -9.83 1.69 -3.53
CA ASP A 163 -11.19 2.11 -3.82
C ASP A 163 -12.00 2.29 -2.53
N ALA A 164 -11.86 1.36 -1.58
CA ALA A 164 -12.54 1.42 -0.30
C ALA A 164 -12.09 2.62 0.55
N PHE A 165 -10.78 2.89 0.61
CA PHE A 165 -10.26 4.03 1.36
C PHE A 165 -10.70 5.37 0.76
N GLN A 166 -10.52 5.54 -0.55
CA GLN A 166 -10.90 6.78 -1.23
C GLN A 166 -12.41 7.04 -1.13
N THR A 167 -13.21 5.97 -1.23
CA THR A 167 -14.66 6.06 -1.03
C THR A 167 -15.01 6.50 0.39
N SER A 168 -14.40 5.87 1.40
CA SER A 168 -14.64 6.19 2.82
C SER A 168 -14.27 7.65 3.13
N ASP A 169 -13.11 8.11 2.64
CA ASP A 169 -12.59 9.45 2.88
C ASP A 169 -13.44 10.53 2.18
N LYS A 170 -13.85 10.27 0.93
CA LYS A 170 -14.65 11.19 0.13
C LYS A 170 -16.09 11.31 0.63
N HIS A 171 -16.73 10.18 0.94
CA HIS A 171 -18.16 10.14 1.25
C HIS A 171 -18.47 10.11 2.75
N LYS A 172 -17.44 10.04 3.62
CA LYS A 172 -17.55 9.92 5.08
C LYS A 172 -18.40 8.71 5.50
N VAL A 173 -18.09 7.57 4.89
CA VAL A 173 -18.78 6.29 5.09
C VAL A 173 -17.78 5.21 5.48
N ALA A 174 -18.29 4.06 5.91
CA ALA A 174 -17.50 2.84 6.05
C ALA A 174 -17.87 1.85 4.93
N THR A 175 -16.94 0.98 4.54
CA THR A 175 -17.17 -0.09 3.57
C THR A 175 -17.37 -1.43 4.30
N PRO A 176 -18.43 -2.20 4.01
CA PRO A 176 -18.65 -3.51 4.63
C PRO A 176 -17.62 -4.55 4.15
N ALA A 177 -17.64 -5.73 4.80
CA ALA A 177 -16.82 -6.86 4.35
C ALA A 177 -17.11 -7.22 2.88
N ASN A 178 -16.06 -7.51 2.12
CA ASN A 178 -16.11 -7.84 0.68
C ASN A 178 -16.70 -6.74 -0.23
N TRP A 179 -16.75 -5.49 0.24
CA TRP A 179 -17.28 -4.37 -0.54
C TRP A 179 -16.46 -4.11 -1.81
N ASN A 180 -17.18 -3.87 -2.91
CA ASN A 180 -16.67 -3.37 -4.19
C ASN A 180 -17.39 -2.07 -4.58
N PRO A 181 -16.80 -1.25 -5.48
CA PRO A 181 -17.50 -0.11 -6.06
C PRO A 181 -18.87 -0.49 -6.63
N GLY A 182 -19.91 0.24 -6.23
CA GLY A 182 -21.30 -0.05 -6.57
C GLY A 182 -22.09 -0.76 -5.47
N ASP A 183 -21.42 -1.40 -4.50
CA ASP A 183 -22.09 -1.96 -3.33
C ASP A 183 -22.50 -0.86 -2.35
N LYS A 184 -23.58 -1.10 -1.59
CA LYS A 184 -24.01 -0.21 -0.50
C LYS A 184 -22.92 -0.04 0.55
N VAL A 185 -22.76 1.20 1.00
CA VAL A 185 -21.84 1.57 2.09
C VAL A 185 -22.56 1.67 3.43
N ILE A 186 -21.79 1.60 4.52
CA ILE A 186 -22.28 1.73 5.90
C ILE A 186 -22.23 3.19 6.32
N VAL A 187 -23.35 3.70 6.82
CA VAL A 187 -23.43 5.01 7.48
C VAL A 187 -22.81 4.89 8.88
N PRO A 188 -21.79 5.70 9.24
CA PRO A 188 -21.16 5.62 10.55
C PRO A 188 -22.19 5.70 11.68
N PRO A 189 -22.13 4.83 12.71
CA PRO A 189 -23.15 4.78 13.75
C PRO A 189 -23.14 6.08 14.57
N PRO A 190 -24.31 6.55 15.04
CA PRO A 190 -24.38 7.68 15.96
C PRO A 190 -23.64 7.36 17.26
N LYS A 191 -23.04 8.38 17.88
CA LYS A 191 -22.30 8.24 19.15
C LYS A 191 -23.09 8.71 20.38
N THR A 192 -24.35 9.07 20.20
CA THR A 192 -25.23 9.58 21.26
C THR A 192 -26.61 8.93 21.20
N LYS A 193 -27.30 8.86 22.33
CA LYS A 193 -28.67 8.33 22.43
C LYS A 193 -29.63 9.10 21.51
N GLU A 194 -29.54 10.43 21.53
CA GLU A 194 -30.34 11.29 20.64
C GLU A 194 -30.07 10.99 19.16
N GLY A 195 -28.81 10.75 18.79
CA GLY A 195 -28.44 10.38 17.42
C GLY A 195 -29.02 9.02 17.02
N ALA A 196 -29.06 8.05 17.94
CA ALA A 196 -29.69 6.75 17.71
C ALA A 196 -31.19 6.87 17.45
N GLU A 197 -31.90 7.69 18.24
CA GLU A 197 -33.34 7.95 18.06
C GLU A 197 -33.67 8.68 16.75
N LYS A 198 -32.76 9.54 16.29
CA LYS A 198 -32.89 10.25 15.02
C LYS A 198 -32.59 9.35 13.82
N ARG A 199 -31.60 8.46 13.91
CA ARG A 199 -31.11 7.64 12.79
C ARG A 199 -32.22 6.91 12.04
N LEU A 200 -33.14 6.26 12.75
CA LEU A 200 -34.21 5.47 12.14
C LEU A 200 -35.22 6.32 11.35
N LYS A 201 -35.17 7.66 11.49
CA LYS A 201 -36.01 8.63 10.79
C LYS A 201 -35.29 9.28 9.61
N GLU A 202 -34.02 8.98 9.37
CA GLU A 202 -33.17 9.59 8.32
C GLU A 202 -33.35 8.94 6.94
N GLY A 203 -34.18 7.89 6.82
CA GLY A 203 -34.54 7.28 5.53
C GLY A 203 -33.48 6.35 4.93
N TYR A 204 -32.49 5.94 5.71
CA TYR A 204 -31.51 4.93 5.29
C TYR A 204 -32.09 3.51 5.33
N ASP A 205 -31.42 2.59 4.63
CA ASP A 205 -31.67 1.16 4.71
C ASP A 205 -31.09 0.62 6.03
N CYS A 206 -31.90 0.64 7.09
CA CYS A 206 -31.47 0.30 8.45
C CYS A 206 -32.05 -1.04 8.90
N VAL A 207 -31.18 -1.91 9.41
CA VAL A 207 -31.57 -3.06 10.22
C VAL A 207 -31.77 -2.64 11.68
N ASP A 208 -30.92 -1.73 12.16
CA ASP A 208 -30.99 -1.12 13.49
C ASP A 208 -30.32 0.27 13.44
N TRP A 209 -30.46 1.09 14.49
CA TRP A 209 -29.93 2.46 14.54
C TRP A 209 -28.40 2.53 14.37
N TRP A 210 -27.67 1.46 14.68
CA TRP A 210 -26.23 1.37 14.51
C TRP A 210 -25.83 0.67 13.20
N PHE A 211 -26.77 0.06 12.49
CA PHE A 211 -26.55 -0.67 11.23
C PHE A 211 -27.45 -0.13 10.14
N CYS A 212 -26.96 0.92 9.47
CA CYS A 212 -27.64 1.54 8.34
C CYS A 212 -26.72 1.57 7.13
N LYS A 213 -27.30 1.31 5.96
CA LYS A 213 -26.65 1.35 4.67
C LYS A 213 -27.26 2.42 3.78
N LYS A 214 -26.48 2.88 2.81
CA LYS A 214 -26.94 3.73 1.71
C LYS A 214 -26.20 3.41 0.42
N ASP A 215 -26.83 3.73 -0.70
CA ASP A 215 -26.17 3.81 -1.99
C ASP A 215 -25.31 5.10 -2.06
N LEU A 216 -24.36 5.15 -2.99
CA LEU A 216 -23.44 6.28 -3.20
C LEU A 216 -23.79 7.10 -4.45
#